data_AF-A0A522WUE1-F1
#
_entry.id   AF-A0A522WUE1-F1
#
_cell.length_a   1.000
_cell.length_b   1.000
_cell.length_c   1.000
_cell.angle_alpha   90.00
_cell.angle_beta   90.00
_cell.angle_gamma   90.00
#
_symmetry.space_group_name_H-M   'P 1'
#
loop_
_entity.id
_entity.type
_entity.pdbx_description
1 polymer ?
#
loop_
_entity_poly.entity_id
_entity_poly.type
_entity_poly.pdbx_seq_one_letter_code
_entity_poly.pdbx_strand_id
1 'polypeptide(L)'
;MDTLLKKYLPMRLPAYPLWMGMGMLLMAVEPIAWLVNTWVEPAHDSKGGWIFLLCAGLFVWSARSQKQAVTDNSHKKAVILLLITASIRGIGQVFAVNVLGALALAIDVYAFGLLAGLNDRKNPLSAGWLAILFAFSLPLERMLQRIIGFGLQHLSADGACTLLQGLFADVRCQGIRILLAGRDVLVDLPCSGVKSITLLFVLYAALMCVFRPTLLNSVVLGIVTLASALLANIIRISCLSIFIAYPEKIGGINVMAQPWHDLIGLFCLMFAAMPLALLNSRFCPTRPDGEGILKSAQHDRPESSQSGNTKTAAALGFLLLAAVIVSLPRQPLDVSDARTTLSLPVYLNGQYGQAVALSEQEQTYFTQFGGTAVKMRYGDASAMLIRTNSPLRHLHTPDDCLRGLGFEVQYQGVRYQPLATAIYLATAPDGAQWRVAVSFYSDQGQFTTNVSEVVWRWLQQPHSTWYALQRITPIYSPESKAYEWDTAIFAALDLMSPQSQENHHVKTH
;
A
#
# COMPACT_ATOMS: atom_id res chain seq x y z
N MET A 1 41.61 47.36 -11.47
CA MET A 1 41.02 46.31 -10.62
C MET A 1 39.79 45.63 -11.25
N ASP A 2 39.12 46.24 -12.24
CA ASP A 2 37.90 45.69 -12.86
C ASP A 2 38.09 44.57 -13.91
N THR A 3 39.30 44.39 -14.45
CA THR A 3 39.56 43.38 -15.50
C THR A 3 39.89 41.99 -14.95
N LEU A 4 40.25 41.87 -13.67
CA LEU A 4 40.59 40.58 -13.03
C LEU A 4 39.38 39.85 -12.42
N LEU A 5 38.29 40.55 -12.08
CA LEU A 5 37.06 39.94 -11.54
C LEU A 5 36.18 39.30 -12.63
N LYS A 6 36.20 39.82 -13.87
CA LYS A 6 35.45 39.26 -15.01
C LYS A 6 35.94 37.89 -15.50
N LYS A 7 37.14 37.47 -15.09
CA LYS A 7 37.72 36.18 -15.51
C LYS A 7 37.20 34.99 -14.69
N TYR A 8 36.50 35.25 -13.57
CA TYR A 8 36.04 34.21 -12.64
C TYR A 8 34.52 34.04 -12.53
N LEU A 9 33.71 34.82 -13.27
CA LEU A 9 32.27 34.58 -13.47
C LEU A 9 31.86 34.97 -14.91
N PRO A 10 31.06 34.18 -15.65
CA PRO A 10 30.26 33.03 -15.21
C PRO A 10 30.61 31.72 -15.94
N MET A 11 30.58 30.60 -15.22
CA MET A 11 30.22 29.32 -15.84
C MET A 11 28.81 29.49 -16.43
N ARG A 12 28.70 29.84 -17.72
CA ARG A 12 27.45 29.69 -18.47
C ARG A 12 27.21 28.19 -18.57
N LEU A 13 26.46 27.63 -17.61
CA LEU A 13 25.82 26.34 -17.83
C LEU A 13 25.12 26.43 -19.19
N PRO A 14 25.34 25.49 -20.12
CA PRO A 14 24.64 25.53 -21.39
C PRO A 14 23.13 25.58 -21.11
N ALA A 15 22.35 26.31 -21.89
CA ALA A 15 20.94 26.53 -21.57
C ALA A 15 20.11 25.22 -21.63
N TYR A 16 20.52 24.25 -22.45
CA TYR A 16 19.72 23.05 -22.72
C TYR A 16 19.52 22.08 -21.54
N PRO A 17 20.50 21.74 -20.67
CA PRO A 17 20.27 20.86 -19.52
C PRO A 17 19.37 21.51 -18.48
N LEU A 18 19.39 22.84 -18.38
CA LEU A 18 18.51 23.60 -17.49
C LEU A 18 17.05 23.49 -17.97
N TRP A 19 16.78 23.73 -19.25
CA TRP A 19 15.43 23.57 -19.81
C TRP A 19 14.94 22.13 -19.75
N MET A 20 15.81 21.16 -20.06
CA MET A 20 15.48 19.74 -19.95
C MET A 20 15.16 19.35 -18.50
N GLY A 21 15.98 19.81 -17.55
CA GLY A 21 15.77 19.59 -16.12
C GLY A 21 14.48 20.22 -15.61
N MET A 22 14.14 21.43 -16.08
CA MET A 22 12.85 22.06 -15.78
C MET A 22 11.66 21.24 -16.31
N GLY A 23 11.74 20.73 -17.54
CA GLY A 23 10.69 19.88 -18.10
C GLY A 23 10.51 18.58 -17.30
N MET A 24 11.62 17.94 -16.91
CA MET A 24 11.60 16.74 -16.08
C MET A 24 11.01 17.02 -14.69
N LEU A 25 11.38 18.15 -14.08
CA LEU A 25 10.85 18.58 -12.80
C LEU A 25 9.34 18.84 -12.89
N LEU A 26 8.90 19.57 -13.92
CA LEU A 26 7.48 19.87 -14.15
C LEU A 26 6.63 18.59 -14.20
N MET A 27 7.11 17.56 -14.91
CA MET A 27 6.45 16.25 -14.97
C MET A 27 6.47 15.48 -13.64
N ALA A 28 7.41 15.78 -12.75
CA ALA A 28 7.57 15.12 -11.47
C ALA A 28 6.83 15.81 -10.31
N VAL A 29 6.44 17.09 -10.45
CA VAL A 29 5.77 17.86 -9.38
C VAL A 29 4.55 17.12 -8.86
N GLU A 30 3.66 16.69 -9.74
CA GLU A 30 2.42 16.07 -9.31
C GLU A 30 2.62 14.68 -8.67
N PRO A 31 3.39 13.73 -9.26
CA PRO A 31 3.70 12.48 -8.57
C PRO A 31 4.40 12.66 -7.22
N ILE A 32 5.26 13.68 -7.08
CA ILE A 32 5.90 14.02 -5.80
C ILE A 32 4.87 14.54 -4.81
N ALA A 33 4.00 15.46 -5.23
CA ALA A 33 2.95 16.00 -4.37
C ALA A 33 1.98 14.90 -3.91
N TRP A 34 1.57 14.02 -4.84
CA TRP A 34 0.76 12.85 -4.52
C TRP A 34 1.46 11.95 -3.51
N LEU A 35 2.73 11.61 -3.73
CA LEU A 35 3.52 10.77 -2.83
C LEU A 35 3.63 11.39 -1.43
N VAL A 36 3.95 12.68 -1.34
CA VAL A 36 4.04 13.40 -0.07
C VAL A 36 2.69 13.42 0.65
N ASN A 37 1.59 13.65 -0.07
CA ASN A 37 0.24 13.59 0.51
C ASN A 37 -0.06 12.20 1.08
N THR A 38 0.39 11.11 0.44
CA THR A 38 0.22 9.76 1.00
C THR A 38 0.96 9.54 2.32
N TRP A 39 1.96 10.37 2.65
CA TRP A 39 2.67 10.29 3.93
C TRP A 39 2.01 11.10 5.04
N VAL A 40 1.23 12.12 4.70
CA VAL A 40 0.63 13.06 5.66
C VAL A 40 -0.84 12.73 5.91
N GLU A 41 -1.58 12.26 4.90
CA GLU A 41 -2.99 11.97 5.02
C GLU A 41 -3.25 10.75 5.93
N PRO A 42 -4.05 10.89 7.01
CA PRO A 42 -4.35 9.79 7.93
C PRO A 42 -4.98 8.56 7.25
N ALA A 43 -5.73 8.79 6.17
CA ALA A 43 -6.35 7.76 5.35
C ALA A 43 -5.34 6.74 4.79
N HIS A 44 -4.08 7.12 4.61
CA HIS A 44 -3.03 6.27 4.05
C HIS A 44 -2.18 5.55 5.13
N ASP A 45 -2.13 6.06 6.36
CA ASP A 45 -1.28 5.55 7.47
C ASP A 45 0.13 5.09 7.02
N SER A 46 0.72 5.81 6.05
CA SER A 46 1.98 5.40 5.43
C SER A 46 3.16 5.79 6.29
N LYS A 47 4.15 4.90 6.41
CA LYS A 47 5.47 5.23 7.01
C LYS A 47 6.50 5.63 5.96
N GLY A 48 6.05 5.91 4.73
CA GLY A 48 6.92 6.17 3.59
C GLY A 48 7.87 7.36 3.76
N GLY A 49 7.45 8.41 4.48
CA GLY A 49 8.30 9.55 4.79
C GLY A 49 9.58 9.19 5.57
N TRP A 50 9.50 8.23 6.51
CA TRP A 50 10.68 7.75 7.24
C TRP A 50 11.64 6.98 6.34
N ILE A 51 11.10 6.17 5.42
CA ILE A 51 11.90 5.43 4.44
C ILE A 51 12.57 6.41 3.47
N PHE A 52 11.87 7.46 3.05
CA PHE A 52 12.45 8.54 2.25
C PHE A 52 13.61 9.23 2.98
N LEU A 53 13.44 9.58 4.26
CA LEU A 53 14.50 10.18 5.07
C LEU A 53 15.72 9.26 5.19
N LEU A 54 15.52 7.95 5.35
CA LEU A 54 16.59 6.96 5.33
C LEU A 54 17.31 6.94 3.97
N CYS A 55 16.58 6.88 2.86
CA CYS A 55 17.14 6.95 1.50
C CYS A 55 17.96 8.24 1.28
N ALA A 56 17.40 9.40 1.67
CA ALA A 56 18.05 10.69 1.55
C ALA A 56 19.33 10.76 2.40
N GLY A 57 19.28 10.26 3.64
CA GLY A 57 20.43 10.18 4.54
C GLY A 57 21.56 9.32 3.95
N LEU A 58 21.22 8.12 3.46
CA LEU A 58 22.17 7.23 2.78
C LEU A 58 22.76 7.89 1.52
N PHE A 59 21.92 8.49 0.67
CA PHE A 59 22.35 9.18 -0.54
C PHE A 59 23.36 10.29 -0.22
N VAL A 60 23.02 11.18 0.72
CA VAL A 60 23.89 12.29 1.13
C VAL A 60 25.18 11.80 1.76
N TRP A 61 25.11 10.76 2.60
CA TRP A 61 26.29 10.14 3.22
C TRP A 61 27.29 9.62 2.18
N SER A 62 26.81 8.95 1.14
CA SER A 62 27.65 8.46 0.04
C SER A 62 28.14 9.58 -0.87
N ALA A 63 27.25 10.49 -1.28
CA ALA A 63 27.55 11.58 -2.21
C ALA A 63 28.57 12.60 -1.65
N ARG A 64 28.57 12.81 -0.33
CA ARG A 64 29.57 13.66 0.36
C ARG A 64 30.95 13.03 0.46
N SER A 65 31.06 11.71 0.27
CA SER A 65 32.35 11.03 0.33
C SER A 65 33.15 11.23 -0.97
N GLN A 66 34.47 11.10 -0.88
CA GLN A 66 35.38 11.32 -2.00
C GLN A 66 35.07 10.37 -3.16
N LYS A 67 35.13 10.89 -4.40
CA LYS A 67 34.95 10.09 -5.61
C LYS A 67 36.26 9.35 -5.92
N GLN A 68 36.19 8.04 -6.03
CA GLN A 68 37.25 7.19 -6.58
C GLN A 68 37.12 7.19 -8.11
N ALA A 69 38.21 6.89 -8.84
CA ALA A 69 38.35 7.12 -10.28
C ALA A 69 37.09 6.75 -11.11
N VAL A 70 36.73 7.61 -12.06
CA VAL A 70 35.41 7.65 -12.72
C VAL A 70 35.33 6.69 -13.90
N THR A 71 34.21 5.98 -14.05
CA THR A 71 33.77 5.39 -15.33
C THR A 71 32.81 6.34 -16.06
N ASP A 72 33.13 6.74 -17.29
CA ASP A 72 32.49 7.87 -17.99
C ASP A 72 31.07 7.55 -18.56
N ASN A 73 30.65 6.28 -18.51
CA ASN A 73 29.42 5.83 -19.18
C ASN A 73 28.13 5.96 -18.32
N SER A 74 28.25 6.30 -17.04
CA SER A 74 27.11 6.36 -16.10
C SER A 74 26.18 7.55 -16.35
N HIS A 75 26.71 8.68 -16.85
CA HIS A 75 25.93 9.90 -17.07
C HIS A 75 24.92 9.73 -18.22
N LYS A 76 25.33 9.14 -19.35
CA LYS A 76 24.45 8.90 -20.51
C LYS A 76 23.27 8.00 -20.14
N LYS A 77 23.54 6.92 -19.40
CA LYS A 77 22.50 6.00 -18.91
C LYS A 77 21.48 6.71 -18.01
N ALA A 78 21.96 7.54 -17.08
CA ALA A 78 21.07 8.28 -16.19
C ALA A 78 20.15 9.25 -16.93
N VAL A 79 20.67 9.99 -17.91
CA VAL A 79 19.84 10.91 -18.72
C VAL A 79 18.78 10.16 -19.52
N ILE A 80 19.13 9.00 -20.11
CA ILE A 80 18.17 8.16 -20.83
C ILE A 80 17.07 7.66 -19.88
N LEU A 81 17.44 7.23 -18.66
CA LEU A 81 16.46 6.79 -17.66
C LEU A 81 15.50 7.92 -17.28
N LEU A 82 16.00 9.13 -17.04
CA LEU A 82 15.16 10.30 -16.71
C LEU A 82 14.20 10.68 -17.85
N LEU A 83 14.60 10.50 -19.11
CA LEU A 83 13.73 10.73 -20.27
C LEU A 83 12.62 9.66 -20.35
N ILE A 84 12.97 8.40 -20.07
CA ILE A 84 12.00 7.30 -20.02
C ILE A 84 11.00 7.55 -18.89
N THR A 85 11.45 7.91 -17.69
CA THR A 85 10.56 8.16 -16.54
C THR A 85 9.67 9.38 -16.75
N ALA A 86 10.16 10.44 -17.39
CA ALA A 86 9.32 11.57 -17.80
C ALA A 86 8.22 11.14 -18.79
N SER A 87 8.53 10.24 -19.72
CA SER A 87 7.54 9.70 -20.67
C SER A 87 6.48 8.83 -19.96
N ILE A 88 6.92 7.97 -19.03
CA ILE A 88 6.01 7.15 -18.20
C ILE A 88 5.08 8.05 -17.36
N ARG A 89 5.60 9.14 -16.78
CA ARG A 89 4.76 10.11 -16.06
C ARG A 89 3.77 10.80 -16.96
N GLY A 90 4.15 11.13 -18.19
CA GLY A 90 3.22 11.71 -19.16
C GLY A 90 2.06 10.79 -19.49
N ILE A 91 2.35 9.50 -19.70
CA ILE A 91 1.34 8.46 -19.89
C ILE A 91 0.47 8.33 -18.62
N GLY A 92 1.09 8.23 -17.44
CA GLY A 92 0.39 8.12 -16.16
C GLY A 92 -0.54 9.31 -15.88
N GLN A 93 -0.11 10.52 -16.24
CA GLN A 93 -0.89 11.76 -16.10
C GLN A 93 -2.15 11.71 -16.97
N VAL A 94 -1.98 11.39 -18.26
CA VAL A 94 -3.09 11.31 -19.22
C VAL A 94 -4.12 10.27 -18.76
N PHE A 95 -3.67 9.13 -18.24
CA PHE A 95 -4.55 8.04 -17.81
C PHE A 95 -4.98 8.08 -16.34
N ALA A 96 -4.68 9.14 -15.58
CA ALA A 96 -4.96 9.24 -14.15
C ALA A 96 -4.40 8.08 -13.29
N VAL A 97 -3.28 7.49 -13.69
CA VAL A 97 -2.64 6.36 -12.99
C VAL A 97 -1.44 6.84 -12.18
N ASN A 98 -1.71 7.41 -11.00
CA ASN A 98 -0.70 7.99 -10.12
C ASN A 98 0.40 6.98 -9.73
N VAL A 99 0.05 5.70 -9.63
CA VAL A 99 0.99 4.61 -9.28
C VAL A 99 2.13 4.49 -10.29
N LEU A 100 1.86 4.67 -11.60
CA LEU A 100 2.90 4.62 -12.62
C LEU A 100 3.89 5.78 -12.47
N GLY A 101 3.36 7.00 -12.23
CA GLY A 101 4.19 8.17 -12.00
C GLY A 101 5.05 8.06 -10.74
N ALA A 102 4.50 7.42 -9.70
CA ALA A 102 5.19 7.19 -8.44
C ALA A 102 6.27 6.09 -8.54
N LEU A 103 5.99 4.98 -9.23
CA LEU A 103 7.01 3.95 -9.53
C LEU A 103 8.16 4.53 -10.36
N ALA A 104 7.88 5.46 -11.27
CA ALA A 104 8.91 6.16 -12.03
C ALA A 104 9.86 6.98 -11.11
N LEU A 105 9.41 7.47 -9.95
CA LEU A 105 10.28 8.17 -8.99
C LEU A 105 11.38 7.25 -8.41
N ALA A 106 11.10 5.95 -8.24
CA ALA A 106 12.14 5.01 -7.82
C ALA A 106 13.25 4.89 -8.88
N ILE A 107 12.88 4.87 -10.17
CA ILE A 107 13.83 4.88 -11.28
C ILE A 107 14.62 6.19 -11.32
N ASP A 108 14.01 7.33 -10.98
CA ASP A 108 14.74 8.59 -10.85
C ASP A 108 15.77 8.55 -9.74
N VAL A 109 15.46 7.95 -8.58
CA VAL A 109 16.45 7.74 -7.50
C VAL A 109 17.63 6.91 -8.00
N TYR A 110 17.38 5.89 -8.81
CA TYR A 110 18.45 5.14 -9.47
C TYR A 110 19.29 6.02 -10.40
N ALA A 111 18.64 6.82 -11.26
CA ALA A 111 19.31 7.72 -12.20
C ALA A 111 20.14 8.79 -11.47
N PHE A 112 19.61 9.40 -10.41
CA PHE A 112 20.36 10.34 -9.55
C PHE A 112 21.53 9.65 -8.85
N GLY A 113 21.38 8.40 -8.43
CA GLY A 113 22.47 7.60 -7.88
C GLY A 113 23.61 7.38 -8.91
N LEU A 114 23.28 7.16 -10.18
CA LEU A 114 24.26 7.06 -11.26
C LEU A 114 24.94 8.41 -11.55
N LEU A 115 24.19 9.52 -11.57
CA LEU A 115 24.75 10.88 -11.77
C LEU A 115 25.68 11.28 -10.63
N ALA A 116 25.31 10.97 -9.39
CA ALA A 116 26.14 11.19 -8.21
C ALA A 116 27.34 10.23 -8.14
N GLY A 117 27.34 9.17 -8.96
CA GLY A 117 28.38 8.16 -9.00
C GLY A 117 28.48 7.37 -7.69
N LEU A 118 27.35 7.04 -7.04
CA LEU A 118 27.33 6.43 -5.71
C LEU A 118 28.13 5.12 -5.60
N ASN A 119 28.26 4.37 -6.70
CA ASN A 119 29.04 3.14 -6.74
C ASN A 119 30.56 3.37 -6.65
N ASP A 120 31.02 4.55 -7.07
CA ASP A 120 32.44 4.93 -7.23
C ASP A 120 32.88 5.87 -6.11
N ARG A 121 32.19 5.86 -4.97
CA ARG A 121 32.46 6.70 -3.82
C ARG A 121 33.28 5.94 -2.77
N LYS A 122 34.01 6.68 -1.91
CA LYS A 122 34.71 6.09 -0.75
C LYS A 122 33.73 5.31 0.13
N ASN A 123 32.54 5.86 0.34
CA ASN A 123 31.40 5.18 0.97
C ASN A 123 30.42 4.77 -0.13
N PRO A 124 30.64 3.63 -0.82
CA PRO A 124 29.84 3.30 -1.97
C PRO A 124 28.46 2.78 -1.56
N LEU A 125 27.45 3.12 -2.34
CA LEU A 125 26.11 2.55 -2.22
C LEU A 125 25.67 1.96 -3.56
N SER A 126 24.93 0.86 -3.51
CA SER A 126 24.24 0.38 -4.70
C SER A 126 23.08 1.30 -5.05
N ALA A 127 23.23 2.08 -6.13
CA ALA A 127 22.16 2.94 -6.62
C ALA A 127 20.86 2.17 -6.92
N GLY A 128 20.96 0.92 -7.40
CA GLY A 128 19.79 0.09 -7.70
C GLY A 128 19.04 -0.35 -6.45
N TRP A 129 19.77 -0.76 -5.40
CA TRP A 129 19.14 -1.12 -4.13
C TRP A 129 18.61 0.10 -3.37
N LEU A 130 19.23 1.27 -3.53
CA LEU A 130 18.70 2.53 -3.01
C LEU A 130 17.34 2.88 -3.64
N ALA A 131 17.19 2.64 -4.94
CA ALA A 131 15.92 2.81 -5.64
C ALA A 131 14.86 1.79 -5.19
N ILE A 132 15.24 0.53 -4.97
CA ILE A 132 14.32 -0.48 -4.39
C ILE A 132 13.90 -0.09 -2.97
N LEU A 133 14.83 0.38 -2.14
CA LEU A 133 14.52 0.91 -0.81
C LEU A 133 13.55 2.09 -0.89
N PHE A 134 13.79 3.03 -1.81
CA PHE A 134 12.87 4.15 -2.04
C PHE A 134 11.50 3.69 -2.53
N ALA A 135 11.39 2.60 -3.29
CA ALA A 135 10.09 2.08 -3.73
C ALA A 135 9.18 1.74 -2.53
N PHE A 136 9.75 1.33 -1.39
CA PHE A 136 8.98 1.14 -0.15
C PHE A 136 8.50 2.44 0.51
N SER A 137 8.96 3.62 0.07
CA SER A 137 8.35 4.90 0.46
C SER A 137 6.99 5.16 -0.20
N LEU A 138 6.68 4.43 -1.29
CA LEU A 138 5.37 4.42 -1.91
C LEU A 138 4.38 3.63 -1.01
N PRO A 139 3.05 3.83 -1.14
CA PRO A 139 2.04 3.07 -0.39
C PRO A 139 1.89 1.61 -0.87
N LEU A 140 3.01 0.88 -1.03
CA LEU A 140 3.05 -0.51 -1.51
C LEU A 140 2.37 -1.48 -0.55
N GLU A 141 2.46 -1.25 0.77
CA GLU A 141 1.86 -2.13 1.78
C GLU A 141 0.37 -2.34 1.51
N ARG A 142 -0.38 -1.26 1.26
CA ARG A 142 -1.81 -1.30 0.97
C ARG A 142 -2.12 -2.01 -0.34
N MET A 143 -1.32 -1.79 -1.38
CA MET A 143 -1.49 -2.47 -2.67
C MET A 143 -1.26 -3.98 -2.53
N LEU A 144 -0.19 -4.38 -1.84
CA LEU A 144 0.12 -5.78 -1.56
C LEU A 144 -0.98 -6.41 -0.70
N GLN A 145 -1.47 -5.70 0.31
CA GLN A 145 -2.56 -6.17 1.17
C GLN A 145 -3.83 -6.43 0.37
N ARG A 146 -4.18 -5.57 -0.60
CA ARG A 146 -5.34 -5.78 -1.49
C ARG A 146 -5.16 -6.91 -2.49
N ILE A 147 -3.97 -7.06 -3.10
CA ILE A 147 -3.74 -8.00 -4.20
C ILE A 147 -3.39 -9.41 -3.69
N ILE A 148 -2.45 -9.52 -2.75
CA ILE A 148 -1.91 -10.80 -2.29
C ILE A 148 -2.29 -11.12 -0.84
N GLY A 149 -2.89 -10.17 -0.11
CA GLY A 149 -3.19 -10.33 1.31
C GLY A 149 -4.09 -11.52 1.61
N PHE A 150 -5.10 -11.79 0.77
CA PHE A 150 -5.97 -12.96 0.95
C PHE A 150 -5.23 -14.29 0.82
N GLY A 151 -4.36 -14.43 -0.18
CA GLY A 151 -3.53 -15.62 -0.35
C GLY A 151 -2.57 -15.83 0.83
N LEU A 152 -1.95 -14.75 1.31
CA LEU A 152 -1.05 -14.82 2.46
C LEU A 152 -1.78 -15.15 3.77
N GLN A 153 -3.02 -14.69 3.95
CA GLN A 153 -3.85 -15.08 5.09
C GLN A 153 -4.11 -16.57 5.12
N HIS A 154 -4.50 -17.16 3.98
CA HIS A 154 -4.77 -18.60 3.90
C HIS A 154 -3.51 -19.40 4.23
N LEU A 155 -2.38 -19.05 3.59
CA LEU A 155 -1.09 -19.70 3.85
C LEU A 155 -0.66 -19.57 5.32
N SER A 156 -0.85 -18.40 5.92
CA SER A 156 -0.51 -18.18 7.33
C SER A 156 -1.46 -18.90 8.28
N ALA A 157 -2.75 -18.98 7.95
CA ALA A 157 -3.76 -19.69 8.73
C ALA A 157 -3.52 -21.21 8.70
N ASP A 158 -3.22 -21.78 7.54
CA ASP A 158 -2.88 -23.20 7.39
C ASP A 158 -1.61 -23.57 8.17
N GLY A 159 -0.58 -22.71 8.08
CA GLY A 159 0.64 -22.88 8.85
C GLY A 159 0.40 -22.79 10.36
N ALA A 160 -0.39 -21.82 10.80
CA ALA A 160 -0.74 -21.66 12.21
C ALA A 160 -1.60 -22.83 12.71
N CYS A 161 -2.53 -23.30 11.89
CA CYS A 161 -3.36 -24.47 12.15
C CYS A 161 -2.50 -25.72 12.37
N THR A 162 -1.56 -25.98 11.46
CA THR A 162 -0.63 -27.12 11.55
C THR A 162 0.16 -27.08 12.86
N LEU A 163 0.67 -25.91 13.24
CA LEU A 163 1.40 -25.74 14.49
C LEU A 163 0.52 -25.95 15.71
N LEU A 164 -0.72 -25.42 15.70
CA LEU A 164 -1.66 -25.54 16.81
C LEU A 164 -2.18 -26.98 16.98
N GLN A 165 -2.46 -27.70 15.90
CA GLN A 165 -2.87 -29.11 15.94
C GLN A 165 -1.78 -30.02 16.54
N GLY A 166 -0.50 -29.64 16.38
CA GLY A 166 0.60 -30.32 17.06
C GLY A 166 0.65 -30.09 18.57
N LEU A 167 -0.01 -29.05 19.09
CA LEU A 167 0.01 -28.65 20.50
C LEU A 167 -1.31 -28.94 21.23
N PHE A 168 -2.44 -28.91 20.53
CA PHE A 168 -3.79 -29.03 21.08
C PHE A 168 -4.64 -30.00 20.25
N ALA A 169 -5.40 -30.86 20.93
CA ALA A 169 -6.19 -31.90 20.29
C ALA A 169 -7.51 -31.40 19.67
N ASP A 170 -8.01 -30.24 20.09
CA ASP A 170 -9.34 -29.71 19.76
C ASP A 170 -9.33 -28.57 18.72
N VAL A 171 -8.24 -28.44 17.97
CA VAL A 171 -8.10 -27.40 16.93
C VAL A 171 -8.88 -27.80 15.68
N ARG A 172 -9.84 -26.97 15.27
CA ARG A 172 -10.53 -27.11 13.98
C ARG A 172 -10.24 -25.90 13.11
N CYS A 173 -9.84 -26.14 11.88
CA CYS A 173 -9.53 -25.08 10.94
C CYS A 173 -10.42 -25.17 9.72
N GLN A 174 -10.95 -24.03 9.28
CA GLN A 174 -11.77 -23.93 8.08
C GLN A 174 -11.39 -22.66 7.33
N GLY A 175 -10.48 -22.80 6.36
CA GLY A 175 -9.88 -21.68 5.66
C GLY A 175 -9.14 -20.76 6.64
N ILE A 176 -9.50 -19.48 6.67
CA ILE A 176 -8.87 -18.48 7.55
C ILE A 176 -9.40 -18.50 9.00
N ARG A 177 -10.29 -19.44 9.36
CA ARG A 177 -10.85 -19.59 10.71
C ARG A 177 -10.15 -20.70 11.48
N ILE A 178 -9.79 -20.42 12.72
CA ILE A 178 -9.16 -21.35 13.65
C ILE A 178 -10.01 -21.40 14.92
N LEU A 179 -10.70 -22.51 15.14
CA LEU A 179 -11.43 -22.78 16.37
C LEU A 179 -10.51 -23.52 17.34
N LEU A 180 -10.26 -22.92 18.51
CA LEU A 180 -9.41 -23.48 19.57
C LEU A 180 -10.12 -23.29 20.91
N ALA A 181 -10.31 -24.36 21.70
CA ALA A 181 -11.03 -24.32 22.97
C ALA A 181 -12.43 -23.68 22.89
N GLY A 182 -13.13 -23.89 21.77
CA GLY A 182 -14.44 -23.29 21.51
C GLY A 182 -14.42 -21.79 21.19
N ARG A 183 -13.24 -21.16 21.09
CA ARG A 183 -13.06 -19.77 20.67
C ARG A 183 -12.69 -19.70 19.19
N ASP A 184 -13.43 -18.91 18.44
CA ASP A 184 -13.19 -18.71 17.01
C ASP A 184 -12.16 -17.58 16.81
N VAL A 185 -11.03 -17.89 16.19
CA VAL A 185 -9.95 -16.96 15.89
C VAL A 185 -9.87 -16.81 14.37
N LEU A 186 -10.14 -15.60 13.91
CA LEU A 186 -10.12 -15.26 12.49
C LEU A 186 -8.81 -14.59 12.11
N VAL A 187 -8.15 -15.11 11.06
CA VAL A 187 -6.98 -14.45 10.46
C VAL A 187 -7.47 -13.38 9.47
N ASP A 188 -7.75 -12.19 9.99
CA ASP A 188 -8.23 -11.05 9.20
C ASP A 188 -7.08 -10.23 8.56
N LEU A 189 -7.42 -9.16 7.81
CA LEU A 189 -6.52 -8.39 6.96
C LEU A 189 -5.29 -7.82 7.67
N PRO A 190 -5.39 -7.34 8.93
CA PRO A 190 -4.21 -6.94 9.71
C PRO A 190 -3.23 -8.08 10.02
N CYS A 191 -3.68 -9.34 9.95
CA CYS A 191 -2.88 -10.55 10.21
C CYS A 191 -2.39 -11.25 8.92
N SER A 192 -2.60 -10.64 7.75
CA SER A 192 -2.14 -11.15 6.46
C SER A 192 -0.61 -11.32 6.33
N GLY A 193 0.18 -10.72 7.22
CA GLY A 193 1.65 -10.78 7.17
C GLY A 193 2.31 -9.82 6.19
N VAL A 194 1.53 -9.08 5.38
CA VAL A 194 2.06 -8.09 4.41
C VAL A 194 2.89 -7.01 5.09
N LYS A 195 2.47 -6.52 6.26
CA LYS A 195 3.23 -5.54 7.06
C LYS A 195 4.59 -6.08 7.49
N SER A 196 4.64 -7.31 8.02
CA SER A 196 5.90 -7.96 8.41
C SER A 196 6.85 -8.18 7.23
N ILE A 197 6.31 -8.64 6.09
CA ILE A 197 7.07 -8.77 4.83
C ILE A 197 7.63 -7.40 4.42
N THR A 198 6.79 -6.37 4.38
CA THR A 198 7.19 -5.02 3.98
C THR A 198 8.33 -4.49 4.85
N LEU A 199 8.19 -4.56 6.18
CA LEU A 199 9.22 -4.09 7.12
C LEU A 199 10.54 -4.86 6.99
N LEU A 200 10.51 -6.19 6.85
CA LEU A 200 11.73 -6.98 6.66
C LEU A 200 12.37 -6.73 5.30
N PHE A 201 11.58 -6.51 4.25
CA PHE A 201 12.12 -6.17 2.93
C PHE A 201 12.71 -4.74 2.87
N VAL A 202 12.20 -3.81 3.68
CA VAL A 202 12.85 -2.50 3.90
C VAL A 202 14.23 -2.69 4.53
N LEU A 203 14.33 -3.47 5.61
CA LEU A 203 15.61 -3.78 6.25
C LEU A 203 16.56 -4.48 5.26
N TYR A 204 16.08 -5.51 4.55
CA TYR A 204 16.82 -6.22 3.51
C TYR A 204 17.33 -5.27 2.44
N ALA A 205 16.48 -4.42 1.83
CA ALA A 205 16.89 -3.48 0.79
C ALA A 205 17.94 -2.47 1.30
N ALA A 206 17.81 -2.00 2.54
CA ALA A 206 18.80 -1.14 3.18
C ALA A 206 20.16 -1.85 3.34
N LEU A 207 20.16 -3.10 3.80
CA LEU A 207 21.39 -3.90 3.91
C LEU A 207 22.01 -4.16 2.52
N MET A 208 21.21 -4.54 1.52
CA MET A 208 21.72 -4.77 0.15
C MET A 208 22.28 -3.48 -0.48
N CYS A 209 21.69 -2.32 -0.14
CA CYS A 209 22.16 -1.01 -0.54
C CYS A 209 23.56 -0.69 0.00
N VAL A 210 23.78 -0.97 1.29
CA VAL A 210 25.03 -0.66 2.00
C VAL A 210 26.12 -1.69 1.72
N PHE A 211 25.81 -2.98 1.83
CA PHE A 211 26.82 -4.04 1.75
C PHE A 211 27.10 -4.53 0.33
N ARG A 212 26.21 -4.24 -0.63
CA ARG A 212 26.38 -4.54 -2.06
C ARG A 212 26.77 -6.00 -2.36
N PRO A 213 26.07 -7.02 -1.81
CA PRO A 213 26.35 -8.40 -2.15
C PRO A 213 26.11 -8.67 -3.64
N THR A 214 26.62 -9.81 -4.13
CA THR A 214 26.34 -10.28 -5.49
C THR A 214 24.84 -10.50 -5.69
N LEU A 215 24.38 -10.48 -6.95
CA LEU A 215 22.96 -10.69 -7.25
C LEU A 215 22.44 -12.03 -6.71
N LEU A 216 23.25 -13.10 -6.85
CA LEU A 216 22.90 -14.41 -6.32
C LEU A 216 22.72 -14.40 -4.79
N ASN A 217 23.70 -13.83 -4.06
CA ASN A 217 23.62 -13.71 -2.61
C ASN A 217 22.43 -12.87 -2.18
N SER A 218 22.14 -11.79 -2.91
CA SER A 218 20.98 -10.95 -2.68
C SER A 218 19.69 -11.77 -2.83
N VAL A 219 19.54 -12.53 -3.91
CA VAL A 219 18.35 -13.38 -4.15
C VAL A 219 18.19 -14.43 -3.05
N VAL A 220 19.26 -15.13 -2.66
CA VAL A 220 19.23 -16.11 -1.57
C VAL A 220 18.77 -15.45 -0.27
N LEU A 221 19.37 -14.31 0.11
CA LEU A 221 18.96 -13.56 1.30
C LEU A 221 17.51 -13.06 1.20
N GLY A 222 17.04 -12.70 0.02
CA GLY A 222 15.65 -12.30 -0.22
C GLY A 222 14.67 -13.44 0.01
N ILE A 223 14.98 -14.65 -0.47
CA ILE A 223 14.18 -15.86 -0.22
C ILE A 223 14.15 -16.18 1.28
N VAL A 224 15.30 -16.13 1.96
CA VAL A 224 15.38 -16.35 3.42
C VAL A 224 14.56 -15.31 4.17
N THR A 225 14.61 -14.04 3.74
CA THR A 225 13.84 -12.94 4.34
C THR A 225 12.35 -13.20 4.20
N LEU A 226 11.88 -13.60 3.01
CA LEU A 226 10.47 -13.93 2.76
C LEU A 226 10.01 -15.12 3.61
N ALA A 227 10.80 -16.20 3.63
CA ALA A 227 10.48 -17.39 4.41
C ALA A 227 10.43 -17.08 5.92
N SER A 228 11.36 -16.27 6.40
CA SER A 228 11.42 -15.83 7.80
C SER A 228 10.24 -14.92 8.17
N ALA A 229 9.83 -14.01 7.27
CA ALA A 229 8.65 -13.17 7.43
C ALA A 229 7.37 -14.00 7.56
N LEU A 230 7.19 -14.99 6.68
CA LEU A 230 6.03 -15.88 6.70
C LEU A 230 5.99 -16.74 7.96
N LEU A 231 7.12 -17.36 8.32
CA LEU A 231 7.22 -18.18 9.53
C LEU A 231 6.92 -17.36 10.79
N ALA A 232 7.44 -16.14 10.88
CA ALA A 232 7.16 -15.25 12.00
C ALA A 232 5.68 -14.85 12.07
N ASN A 233 5.01 -14.66 10.93
CA ASN A 233 3.57 -14.40 10.90
C ASN A 233 2.74 -15.63 11.34
N ILE A 234 3.15 -16.84 10.92
CA ILE A 234 2.56 -18.10 11.39
C ILE A 234 2.66 -18.21 12.91
N ILE A 235 3.86 -18.02 13.46
CA ILE A 235 4.11 -18.06 14.92
C ILE A 235 3.26 -16.99 15.63
N ARG A 236 3.23 -15.77 15.10
CA ARG A 236 2.43 -14.67 15.64
C ARG A 236 0.94 -15.03 15.73
N ILE A 237 0.36 -15.57 14.65
CA ILE A 237 -1.03 -16.02 14.64
C ILE A 237 -1.25 -17.12 15.67
N SER A 238 -0.38 -18.13 15.72
CA SER A 238 -0.50 -19.20 16.72
C SER A 238 -0.44 -18.65 18.15
N CYS A 239 0.48 -17.74 18.47
CA CYS A 239 0.55 -17.10 19.78
C CYS A 239 -0.73 -16.31 20.11
N LEU A 240 -1.22 -15.50 19.17
CA LEU A 240 -2.46 -14.74 19.36
C LEU A 240 -3.66 -15.69 19.57
N SER A 241 -3.78 -16.76 18.79
CA SER A 241 -4.84 -17.75 18.94
C SER A 241 -4.83 -18.41 20.31
N ILE A 242 -3.65 -18.80 20.81
CA ILE A 242 -3.50 -19.40 22.15
C ILE A 242 -3.94 -18.40 23.23
N PHE A 243 -3.52 -17.15 23.12
CA PHE A 243 -3.85 -16.12 24.12
C PHE A 243 -5.33 -15.72 24.11
N ILE A 244 -5.99 -15.75 22.96
CA ILE A 244 -7.45 -15.57 22.86
C ILE A 244 -8.20 -16.77 23.44
N ALA A 245 -7.72 -17.98 23.19
CA ALA A 245 -8.35 -19.21 23.68
C ALA A 245 -8.23 -19.35 25.21
N TYR A 246 -7.12 -18.89 25.78
CA TYR A 246 -6.80 -19.05 27.20
C TYR A 246 -6.42 -17.73 27.89
N PRO A 247 -7.32 -16.72 27.93
CA PRO A 247 -7.01 -15.41 28.50
C PRO A 247 -6.65 -15.48 29.99
N GLU A 248 -7.26 -16.41 30.73
CA GLU A 248 -6.99 -16.62 32.17
C GLU A 248 -5.54 -17.02 32.45
N LYS A 249 -4.86 -17.66 31.50
CA LYS A 249 -3.45 -18.08 31.66
C LYS A 249 -2.47 -16.91 31.55
N ILE A 250 -2.91 -15.77 31.03
CA ILE A 250 -2.13 -14.54 30.87
C ILE A 250 -2.72 -13.38 31.69
N GLY A 251 -3.52 -13.68 32.72
CA GLY A 251 -4.09 -12.67 33.62
C GLY A 251 -5.25 -11.87 33.01
N GLY A 252 -5.98 -12.44 32.05
CA GLY A 252 -7.16 -11.81 31.45
C GLY A 252 -6.84 -10.67 30.48
N ILE A 253 -5.59 -10.56 30.03
CA ILE A 253 -5.16 -9.49 29.12
C ILE A 253 -5.85 -9.64 27.76
N ASN A 254 -6.47 -8.55 27.28
CA ASN A 254 -6.97 -8.49 25.92
C ASN A 254 -5.82 -8.30 24.93
N VAL A 255 -5.33 -9.40 24.37
CA VAL A 255 -4.22 -9.39 23.39
C VAL A 255 -4.58 -8.75 22.05
N MET A 256 -5.87 -8.53 21.76
CA MET A 256 -6.32 -7.80 20.57
C MET A 256 -6.30 -6.28 20.77
N ALA A 257 -6.19 -5.81 22.01
CA ALA A 257 -6.01 -4.39 22.28
C ALA A 257 -4.54 -3.97 22.10
N GLN A 258 -4.34 -2.72 21.71
CA GLN A 258 -3.02 -2.08 21.79
C GLN A 258 -2.65 -1.86 23.27
N PRO A 259 -1.36 -1.99 23.64
CA PRO A 259 -0.19 -2.23 22.77
C PRO A 259 0.13 -3.71 22.54
N TRP A 260 -0.58 -4.65 23.18
CA TRP A 260 -0.19 -6.07 23.23
C TRP A 260 -0.10 -6.73 21.86
N HIS A 261 -1.09 -6.50 21.00
CA HIS A 261 -1.10 -7.02 19.63
C HIS A 261 0.15 -6.61 18.82
N ASP A 262 0.59 -5.36 19.02
CA ASP A 262 1.74 -4.78 18.31
C ASP A 262 3.07 -5.25 18.93
N LEU A 263 3.14 -5.39 20.25
CA LEU A 263 4.32 -5.92 20.94
C LEU A 263 4.62 -7.37 20.56
N ILE A 264 3.60 -8.22 20.49
CA ILE A 264 3.74 -9.61 20.02
C ILE A 264 4.24 -9.60 18.56
N GLY A 265 3.65 -8.75 17.72
CA GLY A 265 4.09 -8.57 16.35
C GLY A 265 5.56 -8.14 16.23
N LEU A 266 5.98 -7.15 17.02
CA LEU A 266 7.34 -6.63 17.04
C LEU A 266 8.35 -7.68 17.51
N PHE A 267 8.01 -8.45 18.55
CA PHE A 267 8.83 -9.55 19.02
C PHE A 267 9.05 -10.58 17.91
N CYS A 268 7.97 -11.09 17.28
CA CYS A 268 8.07 -12.01 16.16
C CYS A 268 8.91 -11.43 15.00
N LEU A 269 8.77 -10.14 14.70
CA LEU A 269 9.54 -9.44 13.67
C LEU A 269 11.05 -9.39 14.00
N MET A 270 11.42 -9.17 15.27
CA MET A 270 12.82 -9.19 15.70
C MET A 270 13.46 -10.56 15.47
N PHE A 271 12.77 -11.65 15.81
CA PHE A 271 13.26 -13.01 15.52
C PHE A 271 13.36 -13.26 14.01
N ALA A 272 12.39 -12.78 13.24
CA ALA A 272 12.40 -12.90 11.79
C ALA A 272 13.58 -12.17 11.12
N ALA A 273 14.08 -11.10 11.73
CA ALA A 273 15.24 -10.35 11.24
C ALA A 273 16.59 -11.02 11.56
N MET A 274 16.63 -11.95 12.52
CA MET A 274 17.88 -12.58 12.98
C MET A 274 18.62 -13.35 11.87
N PRO A 275 17.96 -14.19 11.04
CA PRO A 275 18.65 -14.87 9.93
C PRO A 275 19.29 -13.90 8.94
N LEU A 276 18.61 -12.79 8.65
CA LEU A 276 19.14 -11.76 7.76
C LEU A 276 20.40 -11.11 8.35
N ALA A 277 20.40 -10.76 9.64
CA ALA A 277 21.57 -10.20 10.33
C ALA A 277 22.75 -11.19 10.36
N LEU A 278 22.49 -12.46 10.67
CA LEU A 278 23.52 -13.50 10.79
C LEU A 278 24.13 -13.90 9.44
N LEU A 279 23.32 -14.00 8.40
CA LEU A 279 23.78 -14.43 7.08
C LEU A 279 24.41 -13.28 6.30
N ASN A 280 23.98 -12.04 6.52
CA ASN A 280 24.54 -10.88 5.84
C ASN A 280 26.05 -10.72 6.12
N SER A 281 26.51 -11.02 7.33
CA SER A 281 27.94 -11.00 7.69
C SER A 281 28.77 -12.06 6.95
N ARG A 282 28.16 -13.16 6.50
CA ARG A 282 28.82 -14.24 5.74
C ARG A 282 28.80 -13.98 4.24
N PHE A 283 27.71 -13.43 3.72
CA PHE A 283 27.53 -13.21 2.28
C PHE A 283 28.09 -11.88 1.76
N CYS A 284 28.46 -10.98 2.67
CA CYS A 284 29.12 -9.72 2.37
C CYS A 284 30.56 -9.79 2.90
N PRO A 285 31.54 -10.26 2.10
CA PRO A 285 32.93 -10.23 2.52
C PRO A 285 33.32 -8.79 2.91
N THR A 286 33.96 -8.66 4.06
CA THR A 286 34.59 -7.41 4.49
C THR A 286 35.46 -6.91 3.35
N ARG A 287 35.22 -5.66 2.97
CA ARG A 287 35.87 -5.00 1.84
C ARG A 287 37.38 -5.25 1.95
N PRO A 288 38.03 -5.87 0.95
CA PRO A 288 39.48 -5.77 0.88
C PRO A 288 39.77 -4.28 0.74
N ASP A 289 40.58 -3.73 1.64
CA ASP A 289 41.17 -2.41 1.47
C ASP A 289 41.98 -2.45 0.17
N GLY A 290 41.33 -2.06 -0.92
CA GLY A 290 41.89 -2.12 -2.26
C GLY A 290 42.90 -1.01 -2.45
N GLU A 291 44.12 -1.22 -1.95
CA GLU A 291 45.33 -0.76 -2.65
C GLU A 291 45.31 -1.41 -4.03
N GLY A 292 44.98 -0.61 -5.05
CA GLY A 292 44.65 -1.17 -6.36
C GLY A 292 44.64 -0.15 -7.48
N ILE A 293 45.85 0.28 -7.85
CA ILE A 293 46.24 0.70 -9.20
C ILE A 293 45.50 1.95 -9.73
N LEU A 294 46.10 3.10 -9.43
CA LEU A 294 45.92 4.35 -10.17
C LEU A 294 46.32 4.14 -11.64
N LYS A 295 45.38 3.70 -12.48
CA LYS A 295 45.47 4.00 -13.92
C LYS A 295 45.03 5.45 -14.10
N SER A 296 46.02 6.33 -14.23
CA SER A 296 45.87 7.70 -14.70
C SER A 296 45.21 7.69 -16.08
N ALA A 297 43.88 7.81 -16.12
CA ALA A 297 43.17 8.14 -17.33
C ALA A 297 43.46 9.61 -17.66
N GLN A 298 44.33 9.83 -18.66
CA GLN A 298 44.54 11.14 -19.24
C GLN A 298 43.19 11.70 -19.72
N HIS A 299 42.88 12.89 -19.21
CA HIS A 299 41.70 13.66 -19.54
C HIS A 299 41.90 14.27 -20.93
N ASP A 300 41.33 13.65 -21.96
CA ASP A 300 41.03 14.36 -23.20
C ASP A 300 39.69 15.10 -23.05
N ARG A 301 39.75 16.42 -23.23
CA ARG A 301 38.59 17.29 -23.52
C ARG A 301 39.03 18.28 -24.61
N PRO A 302 38.11 18.80 -25.44
CA PRO A 302 36.77 18.32 -25.76
C PRO A 302 36.50 18.26 -27.27
N GLU A 303 35.77 17.25 -27.74
CA GLU A 303 35.26 17.25 -29.12
C GLU A 303 33.90 17.95 -29.26
N SER A 304 33.91 18.92 -30.18
CA SER A 304 32.80 19.43 -31.00
C SER A 304 31.75 20.36 -30.36
N SER A 305 32.11 21.64 -30.37
CA SER A 305 31.24 22.82 -30.21
C SER A 305 30.42 23.11 -31.49
N GLN A 306 29.62 22.17 -31.98
CA GLN A 306 28.70 22.44 -33.09
C GLN A 306 27.38 21.70 -32.91
N SER A 307 26.45 22.25 -32.12
CA SER A 307 25.00 21.92 -32.07
C SER A 307 24.31 22.57 -30.84
N GLY A 308 24.66 23.82 -30.51
CA GLY A 308 24.09 24.51 -29.33
C GLY A 308 22.60 24.86 -29.51
N ASN A 309 22.22 25.32 -30.71
CA ASN A 309 20.86 25.80 -30.96
C ASN A 309 19.84 24.67 -31.10
N THR A 310 20.16 23.58 -31.79
CA THR A 310 19.22 22.47 -31.98
C THR A 310 18.94 21.71 -30.69
N LYS A 311 19.95 21.49 -29.83
CA LYS A 311 19.77 20.89 -28.49
C LYS A 311 18.94 21.78 -27.57
N THR A 312 19.13 23.10 -27.64
CA THR A 312 18.34 24.05 -26.84
C THR A 312 16.89 24.11 -27.32
N ALA A 313 16.65 24.13 -28.64
CA ALA A 313 15.30 24.06 -29.21
C ALA A 313 14.57 22.76 -28.83
N ALA A 314 15.26 21.61 -28.87
CA ALA A 314 14.70 20.33 -28.42
C ALA A 314 14.35 20.34 -26.93
N ALA A 315 15.20 20.93 -26.07
CA ALA A 315 14.95 21.03 -24.63
C ALA A 315 13.77 21.97 -24.31
N LEU A 316 13.64 23.09 -25.03
CA LEU A 316 12.47 23.98 -24.94
C LEU A 316 11.20 23.29 -25.46
N GLY A 317 11.28 22.56 -26.57
CA GLY A 317 10.18 21.77 -27.10
C GLY A 317 9.71 20.70 -26.10
N PHE A 318 10.63 20.03 -25.41
CA PHE A 318 10.30 19.09 -24.34
C PHE A 318 9.62 19.78 -23.14
N LEU A 319 10.12 20.94 -22.70
CA LEU A 319 9.48 21.70 -21.63
C LEU A 319 8.05 22.14 -22.01
N LEU A 320 7.84 22.61 -23.24
CA LEU A 320 6.51 22.96 -23.75
C LEU A 320 5.60 21.73 -23.81
N LEU A 321 6.10 20.60 -24.31
CA LEU A 321 5.36 19.34 -24.35
C LEU A 321 4.97 18.88 -22.93
N ALA A 322 5.89 18.96 -21.96
CA ALA A 322 5.61 18.67 -20.57
C ALA A 322 4.50 19.57 -20.00
N ALA A 323 4.55 20.87 -20.29
CA ALA A 323 3.49 21.81 -19.87
C ALA A 323 2.13 21.47 -20.49
N VAL A 324 2.11 21.08 -21.77
CA VAL A 324 0.89 20.61 -22.44
C VAL A 324 0.36 19.35 -21.77
N ILE A 325 1.19 18.32 -21.57
CA ILE A 325 0.77 17.05 -20.98
C ILE A 325 0.21 17.24 -19.57
N VAL A 326 0.86 18.04 -18.73
CA VAL A 326 0.38 18.31 -17.36
C VAL A 326 -0.97 19.05 -17.38
N SER A 327 -1.26 19.81 -18.44
CA SER A 327 -2.50 20.57 -18.62
C SER A 327 -3.62 19.77 -19.31
N LEU A 328 -3.34 18.56 -19.83
CA LEU A 328 -4.37 17.74 -20.48
C LEU A 328 -5.37 17.19 -19.45
N PRO A 329 -6.66 17.07 -19.82
CA PRO A 329 -7.65 16.45 -18.96
C PRO A 329 -7.31 14.97 -18.76
N ARG A 330 -7.49 14.48 -17.53
CA ARG A 330 -7.19 13.09 -17.19
C ARG A 330 -8.34 12.17 -17.58
N GLN A 331 -8.00 11.03 -18.17
CA GLN A 331 -8.94 9.99 -18.59
C GLN A 331 -8.63 8.68 -17.87
N PRO A 332 -9.25 8.41 -16.70
CA PRO A 332 -9.03 7.16 -15.99
C PRO A 332 -9.38 5.94 -16.85
N LEU A 333 -8.56 4.90 -16.78
CA LEU A 333 -8.78 3.63 -17.51
C LEU A 333 -9.76 2.69 -16.79
N ASP A 334 -9.76 2.74 -15.46
CA ASP A 334 -10.54 1.88 -14.57
C ASP A 334 -11.79 2.61 -14.06
N VAL A 335 -12.64 3.00 -15.01
CA VAL A 335 -13.94 3.63 -14.76
C VAL A 335 -15.02 2.57 -14.65
N SER A 336 -15.78 2.61 -13.56
CA SER A 336 -16.90 1.70 -13.37
C SER A 336 -18.15 2.16 -14.09
N ASP A 337 -18.98 1.21 -14.54
CA ASP A 337 -20.26 1.53 -15.16
C ASP A 337 -21.19 2.21 -14.14
N ALA A 338 -21.67 3.42 -14.47
CA ALA A 338 -22.56 4.24 -13.66
C ALA A 338 -24.04 4.14 -14.09
N ARG A 339 -24.37 3.32 -15.10
CA ARG A 339 -25.71 3.29 -15.73
C ARG A 339 -26.81 2.58 -14.93
N THR A 340 -26.48 2.00 -13.77
CA THR A 340 -27.47 1.26 -12.96
C THR A 340 -27.92 2.09 -11.77
N THR A 341 -29.21 2.36 -11.67
CA THR A 341 -29.81 2.99 -10.49
C THR A 341 -29.70 2.06 -9.30
N LEU A 342 -29.14 2.57 -8.21
CA LEU A 342 -29.02 1.88 -6.94
C LEU A 342 -30.09 2.44 -6.00
N SER A 343 -30.76 1.59 -5.22
CA SER A 343 -31.79 2.02 -4.28
C SER A 343 -31.65 1.31 -2.95
N LEU A 344 -31.83 2.07 -1.86
CA LEU A 344 -32.04 1.54 -0.52
C LEU A 344 -33.53 1.53 -0.19
N PRO A 345 -34.00 0.66 0.72
CA PRO A 345 -35.42 0.55 1.07
C PRO A 345 -35.99 1.88 1.59
N VAL A 346 -37.14 2.32 1.09
CA VAL A 346 -37.75 3.61 1.53
C VAL A 346 -38.27 3.53 2.98
N TYR A 347 -38.59 2.34 3.47
CA TYR A 347 -39.06 2.11 4.83
C TYR A 347 -38.38 0.87 5.38
N LEU A 348 -37.81 0.98 6.58
CA LEU A 348 -37.09 -0.11 7.22
C LEU A 348 -37.23 -0.06 8.73
N ASN A 349 -37.60 -1.20 9.33
CA ASN A 349 -37.73 -1.37 10.78
C ASN A 349 -38.52 -0.24 11.48
N GLY A 350 -39.68 0.13 10.93
CA GLY A 350 -40.52 1.17 11.54
C GLY A 350 -40.14 2.62 11.17
N GLN A 351 -39.06 2.82 10.39
CA GLN A 351 -38.51 4.14 10.09
C GLN A 351 -38.54 4.41 8.58
N TYR A 352 -38.94 5.62 8.19
CA TYR A 352 -38.77 6.09 6.82
C TYR A 352 -37.32 6.50 6.57
N GLY A 353 -36.78 6.01 5.46
CA GLY A 353 -35.45 6.34 5.00
C GLY A 353 -35.40 7.75 4.44
N GLN A 354 -34.50 8.56 4.97
CA GLN A 354 -34.17 9.89 4.47
C GLN A 354 -32.92 9.77 3.60
N ALA A 355 -33.04 10.10 2.31
CA ALA A 355 -31.89 10.12 1.42
C ALA A 355 -30.85 11.14 1.94
N VAL A 356 -29.61 10.69 2.06
CA VAL A 356 -28.48 11.55 2.42
C VAL A 356 -27.68 11.81 1.15
N ALA A 357 -27.55 13.08 0.78
CA ALA A 357 -26.74 13.45 -0.37
C ALA A 357 -25.28 13.02 -0.16
N LEU A 358 -24.64 12.56 -1.24
CA LEU A 358 -23.19 12.39 -1.25
C LEU A 358 -22.51 13.75 -1.03
N SER A 359 -21.39 13.77 -0.32
CA SER A 359 -20.60 14.99 -0.19
C SER A 359 -20.05 15.44 -1.56
N GLU A 360 -19.62 16.69 -1.69
CA GLU A 360 -19.02 17.18 -2.93
C GLU A 360 -17.80 16.35 -3.36
N GLN A 361 -16.99 15.92 -2.39
CA GLN A 361 -15.84 15.05 -2.62
C GLN A 361 -16.27 13.69 -3.17
N GLU A 362 -17.33 13.09 -2.60
CA GLU A 362 -17.86 11.80 -3.06
C GLU A 362 -18.50 11.92 -4.44
N GLN A 363 -19.26 12.98 -4.70
CA GLN A 363 -19.86 13.24 -6.01
C GLN A 363 -18.78 13.40 -7.08
N THR A 364 -17.74 14.19 -6.79
CA THR A 364 -16.59 14.36 -7.68
C THR A 364 -15.91 13.03 -7.96
N TYR A 365 -15.70 12.22 -6.92
CA TYR A 365 -15.08 10.90 -7.03
C TYR A 365 -15.89 9.94 -7.93
N PHE A 366 -17.19 9.77 -7.69
CA PHE A 366 -18.05 8.89 -8.50
C PHE A 366 -18.31 9.45 -9.91
N THR A 367 -18.23 10.77 -10.11
CA THR A 367 -18.27 11.38 -11.46
C THR A 367 -17.01 11.05 -12.24
N GLN A 368 -15.84 11.10 -11.59
CA GLN A 368 -14.55 10.87 -12.24
C GLN A 368 -14.29 9.38 -12.51
N PHE A 369 -14.62 8.51 -11.57
CA PHE A 369 -14.27 7.09 -11.61
C PHE A 369 -15.46 6.16 -11.87
N GLY A 370 -16.65 6.72 -12.06
CA GLY A 370 -17.87 5.97 -12.28
C GLY A 370 -18.28 5.15 -11.06
N GLY A 371 -19.13 4.14 -11.27
CA GLY A 371 -19.78 3.42 -10.18
C GLY A 371 -20.92 4.21 -9.55
N THR A 372 -21.50 3.67 -8.48
CA THR A 372 -22.69 4.29 -7.86
C THR A 372 -22.67 4.08 -6.36
N ALA A 373 -22.98 5.12 -5.60
CA ALA A 373 -23.20 5.03 -4.16
C ALA A 373 -24.50 5.72 -3.76
N VAL A 374 -25.19 5.14 -2.79
CA VAL A 374 -26.37 5.73 -2.17
C VAL A 374 -26.25 5.67 -0.66
N LYS A 375 -26.72 6.72 0.01
CA LYS A 375 -26.77 6.82 1.46
C LYS A 375 -28.19 7.11 1.91
N MET A 376 -28.62 6.43 2.96
CA MET A 376 -29.93 6.63 3.55
C MET A 376 -29.86 6.53 5.07
N ARG A 377 -30.54 7.45 5.75
CA ARG A 377 -30.63 7.51 7.21
C ARG A 377 -32.03 7.08 7.66
N TYR A 378 -32.09 6.26 8.71
CA TYR A 378 -33.32 5.72 9.29
C TYR A 378 -33.29 5.96 10.80
N GLY A 379 -33.85 7.09 11.24
CA GLY A 379 -33.66 7.57 12.61
C GLY A 379 -32.18 7.79 12.91
N ASP A 380 -31.67 7.12 13.94
CA ASP A 380 -30.26 7.18 14.35
C ASP A 380 -29.35 6.20 13.57
N ALA A 381 -29.94 5.28 12.80
CA ALA A 381 -29.18 4.34 11.98
C ALA A 381 -28.97 4.89 10.57
N SER A 382 -27.93 4.42 9.88
CA SER A 382 -27.68 4.77 8.48
C SER A 382 -27.19 3.57 7.69
N ALA A 383 -27.47 3.57 6.39
CA ALA A 383 -26.98 2.57 5.45
C ALA A 383 -26.32 3.26 4.25
N MET A 384 -25.24 2.67 3.77
CA MET A 384 -24.57 3.06 2.53
C MET A 384 -24.42 1.81 1.67
N LEU A 385 -24.81 1.93 0.41
CA LEU A 385 -24.61 0.88 -0.60
C LEU A 385 -23.76 1.44 -1.72
N ILE A 386 -22.70 0.72 -2.07
CA ILE A 386 -21.79 1.03 -3.18
C ILE A 386 -21.89 -0.11 -4.19
N ARG A 387 -21.92 0.22 -5.48
CA ARG A 387 -21.84 -0.71 -6.61
C ARG A 387 -20.65 -0.36 -7.50
N THR A 388 -19.87 -1.36 -7.89
CA THR A 388 -18.68 -1.18 -8.73
C THR A 388 -18.34 -2.43 -9.55
N ASN A 389 -17.78 -2.26 -10.75
CA ASN A 389 -17.06 -3.33 -11.47
C ASN A 389 -15.52 -3.18 -11.38
N SER A 390 -15.05 -2.18 -10.61
CA SER A 390 -13.65 -1.81 -10.42
C SER A 390 -13.33 -1.79 -8.91
N PRO A 391 -13.31 -2.96 -8.23
CA PRO A 391 -13.22 -3.04 -6.77
C PRO A 391 -11.90 -2.53 -6.20
N LEU A 392 -10.78 -2.66 -6.95
CA LEU A 392 -9.47 -2.12 -6.54
C LEU A 392 -9.51 -0.63 -6.22
N ARG A 393 -10.39 0.11 -6.90
CA ARG A 393 -10.57 1.55 -6.74
C ARG A 393 -11.62 1.89 -5.69
N HIS A 394 -12.82 1.33 -5.83
CA HIS A 394 -14.00 1.74 -5.06
C HIS A 394 -14.16 1.04 -3.71
N LEU A 395 -13.60 -0.16 -3.53
CA LEU A 395 -13.81 -0.94 -2.31
C LEU A 395 -12.58 -0.89 -1.42
N HIS A 396 -12.84 -0.66 -0.14
CA HIS A 396 -11.86 -0.64 0.93
C HIS A 396 -12.56 -0.90 2.27
N THR A 397 -11.78 -1.15 3.33
CA THR A 397 -12.32 -1.24 4.69
C THR A 397 -12.78 0.14 5.18
N PRO A 398 -13.71 0.23 6.14
CA PRO A 398 -14.14 1.52 6.73
C PRO A 398 -13.01 2.37 7.26
N ASP A 399 -11.95 1.72 7.75
CA ASP A 399 -10.74 2.35 8.28
C ASP A 399 -10.13 3.38 7.33
N ASP A 400 -10.07 3.07 6.02
CA ASP A 400 -9.47 3.93 5.00
C ASP A 400 -10.21 5.26 4.86
N CYS A 401 -11.55 5.24 4.82
CA CYS A 401 -12.38 6.43 4.65
C CYS A 401 -12.55 7.21 5.96
N LEU A 402 -12.91 6.50 7.04
CA LEU A 402 -13.28 7.14 8.30
C LEU A 402 -12.08 7.81 8.97
N ARG A 403 -10.87 7.23 8.88
CA ARG A 403 -9.66 7.92 9.35
C ARG A 403 -9.36 9.18 8.54
N GLY A 404 -9.65 9.18 7.23
CA GLY A 404 -9.57 10.38 6.39
C GLY A 404 -10.52 11.50 6.84
N LEU A 405 -11.64 11.13 7.47
CA LEU A 405 -12.60 12.06 8.09
C LEU A 405 -12.23 12.43 9.54
N GLY A 406 -11.09 11.94 10.06
CA GLY A 406 -10.61 12.21 11.42
C GLY A 406 -11.16 11.27 12.48
N PHE A 407 -11.84 10.18 12.12
CA PHE A 407 -12.29 9.18 13.09
C PHE A 407 -11.14 8.28 13.53
N GLU A 408 -11.15 7.88 14.81
CA GLU A 408 -10.40 6.71 15.26
C GLU A 408 -11.22 5.47 14.95
N VAL A 409 -10.63 4.50 14.27
CA VAL A 409 -11.32 3.28 13.84
C VAL A 409 -10.63 2.05 14.42
N GLN A 410 -11.40 1.22 15.09
CA GLN A 410 -10.95 -0.02 15.71
C GLN A 410 -11.74 -1.19 15.13
N TYR A 411 -11.04 -2.19 14.60
CA TYR A 411 -11.67 -3.43 14.16
C TYR A 411 -12.10 -4.27 15.38
N GLN A 412 -13.36 -4.70 15.41
CA GLN A 412 -13.96 -5.43 16.54
C GLN A 412 -14.15 -6.93 16.24
N GLY A 413 -14.07 -7.35 14.98
CA GLY A 413 -14.23 -8.75 14.57
C GLY A 413 -15.19 -8.95 13.42
N VAL A 414 -15.59 -10.20 13.20
CA VAL A 414 -16.50 -10.61 12.11
C VAL A 414 -17.65 -11.44 12.68
N ARG A 415 -18.84 -11.25 12.10
CA ARG A 415 -20.03 -12.06 12.33
C ARG A 415 -20.44 -12.75 11.03
N TYR A 416 -20.77 -14.03 11.06
CA TYR A 416 -21.10 -14.80 9.85
C TYR A 416 -22.60 -14.94 9.57
N GLN A 417 -23.44 -14.74 10.60
CA GLN A 417 -24.88 -14.87 10.48
C GLN A 417 -25.59 -13.51 10.64
N PRO A 418 -26.65 -13.25 9.86
CA PRO A 418 -27.13 -14.07 8.73
C PRO A 418 -26.20 -13.98 7.49
N LEU A 419 -25.32 -12.98 7.46
CA LEU A 419 -24.30 -12.78 6.43
C LEU A 419 -22.95 -12.43 7.06
N ALA A 420 -21.90 -12.82 6.35
CA ALA A 420 -20.53 -12.43 6.63
C ALA A 420 -20.41 -10.90 6.71
N THR A 421 -20.03 -10.41 7.89
CA THR A 421 -19.99 -8.98 8.24
C THR A 421 -18.77 -8.66 9.09
N ALA A 422 -17.90 -7.75 8.64
CA ALA A 422 -16.86 -7.15 9.48
C ALA A 422 -17.46 -6.01 10.32
N ILE A 423 -17.05 -5.93 11.59
CA ILE A 423 -17.51 -4.92 12.56
C ILE A 423 -16.35 -4.03 12.95
N TYR A 424 -16.60 -2.72 12.93
CA TYR A 424 -15.69 -1.69 13.36
C TYR A 424 -16.37 -0.78 14.39
N LEU A 425 -15.59 -0.28 15.33
CA LEU A 425 -15.94 0.86 16.18
C LEU A 425 -15.28 2.10 15.56
N ALA A 426 -16.07 3.14 15.29
CA ALA A 426 -15.60 4.42 14.82
C ALA A 426 -15.90 5.48 15.88
N THR A 427 -14.86 6.15 16.38
CA THR A 427 -14.94 7.25 17.35
C THR A 427 -14.67 8.55 16.62
N ALA A 428 -15.64 9.45 16.59
CA ALA A 428 -15.52 10.77 16.00
C ALA A 428 -14.67 11.70 16.88
N PRO A 429 -14.14 12.82 16.33
CA PRO A 429 -13.37 13.80 17.09
C PRO A 429 -14.11 14.42 18.29
N ASP A 430 -15.44 14.46 18.25
CA ASP A 430 -16.30 14.94 19.34
C ASP A 430 -16.58 13.87 20.41
N GLY A 431 -16.00 12.67 20.25
CA GLY A 431 -16.20 11.52 21.15
C GLY A 431 -17.42 10.66 20.83
N ALA A 432 -18.23 11.01 19.82
CA ALA A 432 -19.36 10.19 19.42
C ALA A 432 -18.87 8.85 18.84
N GLN A 433 -19.51 7.75 19.24
CA GLN A 433 -19.08 6.41 18.88
C GLN A 433 -20.14 5.65 18.09
N TRP A 434 -19.69 5.01 17.01
CA TRP A 434 -20.52 4.33 16.04
C TRP A 434 -20.03 2.91 15.80
N ARG A 435 -20.97 1.97 15.75
CA ARG A 435 -20.74 0.64 15.20
C ARG A 435 -20.91 0.72 13.69
N VAL A 436 -19.88 0.32 12.95
CA VAL A 436 -19.87 0.25 11.48
C VAL A 436 -19.73 -1.20 11.06
N ALA A 437 -20.78 -1.74 10.46
CA ALA A 437 -20.85 -3.11 9.98
C ALA A 437 -20.78 -3.15 8.46
N VAL A 438 -19.85 -3.93 7.89
CA VAL A 438 -19.63 -3.99 6.44
C VAL A 438 -19.69 -5.40 5.91
N SER A 439 -20.40 -5.58 4.81
CA SER A 439 -20.45 -6.82 4.03
C SER A 439 -20.16 -6.51 2.56
N PHE A 440 -19.40 -7.38 1.92
CA PHE A 440 -19.18 -7.33 0.49
C PHE A 440 -19.90 -8.50 -0.18
N TYR A 441 -20.53 -8.24 -1.31
CA TYR A 441 -21.18 -9.29 -2.09
C TYR A 441 -21.08 -9.03 -3.59
N SER A 442 -21.20 -10.08 -4.39
CA SER A 442 -21.19 -9.97 -5.85
C SER A 442 -22.55 -10.27 -6.46
N ASP A 443 -22.73 -9.86 -7.72
CA ASP A 443 -23.86 -10.26 -8.56
C ASP A 443 -23.94 -11.78 -8.83
N GLN A 444 -22.91 -12.53 -8.46
CA GLN A 444 -22.86 -14.00 -8.56
C GLN A 444 -23.16 -14.71 -7.24
N GLY A 445 -23.70 -14.02 -6.23
CA GLY A 445 -24.07 -14.63 -4.95
C GLY A 445 -22.87 -14.96 -4.05
N GLN A 446 -21.71 -14.35 -4.31
CA GLN A 446 -20.55 -14.48 -3.43
C GLN A 446 -20.64 -13.45 -2.29
N PHE A 447 -20.21 -13.83 -1.09
CA PHE A 447 -20.19 -12.96 0.09
C PHE A 447 -18.84 -13.04 0.79
N THR A 448 -18.34 -11.92 1.29
CA THR A 448 -17.13 -11.87 2.11
C THR A 448 -17.12 -10.63 3.00
N THR A 449 -16.27 -10.66 4.03
CA THR A 449 -15.94 -9.50 4.87
C THR A 449 -14.64 -8.83 4.48
N ASN A 450 -13.90 -9.42 3.54
CA ASN A 450 -12.53 -9.08 3.25
C ASN A 450 -12.39 -8.50 1.83
N VAL A 451 -11.99 -7.23 1.74
CA VAL A 451 -11.79 -6.54 0.46
C VAL A 451 -10.73 -7.22 -0.42
N SER A 452 -9.71 -7.83 0.18
CA SER A 452 -8.68 -8.54 -0.59
C SER A 452 -9.23 -9.83 -1.21
N GLU A 453 -10.21 -10.46 -0.58
CA GLU A 453 -10.92 -11.58 -1.20
C GLU A 453 -11.79 -11.10 -2.36
N VAL A 454 -12.45 -9.95 -2.23
CA VAL A 454 -13.19 -9.31 -3.34
C VAL A 454 -12.27 -9.09 -4.54
N VAL A 455 -11.11 -8.47 -4.32
CA VAL A 455 -10.10 -8.22 -5.37
C VAL A 455 -9.60 -9.52 -5.97
N TRP A 456 -9.28 -10.52 -5.14
CA TRP A 456 -8.80 -11.82 -5.60
C TRP A 456 -9.80 -12.52 -6.52
N ARG A 457 -11.07 -12.56 -6.13
CA ARG A 457 -12.15 -13.16 -6.94
C ARG A 457 -12.44 -12.34 -8.20
N TRP A 458 -12.39 -11.01 -8.12
CA TRP A 458 -12.51 -10.14 -9.28
C TRP A 458 -11.36 -10.33 -10.28
N LEU A 459 -10.12 -10.53 -9.84
CA LEU A 459 -9.00 -10.83 -10.74
C LEU A 459 -9.20 -12.15 -11.50
N GLN A 460 -9.89 -13.13 -10.90
CA GLN A 460 -10.28 -14.37 -11.58
C GLN A 460 -11.44 -14.16 -12.56
N GLN A 461 -12.28 -13.14 -12.34
CA GLN A 461 -13.44 -12.82 -13.15
C GLN A 461 -13.60 -11.29 -13.34
N PRO A 462 -12.82 -10.69 -14.26
CA PRO A 462 -12.61 -9.23 -14.36
C PRO A 462 -13.82 -8.35 -14.73
N HIS A 463 -15.01 -8.93 -14.79
CA HIS A 463 -16.26 -8.23 -15.12
C HIS A 463 -17.36 -8.43 -14.07
N SER A 464 -17.05 -9.10 -12.96
CA SER A 464 -17.99 -9.27 -11.84
C SER A 464 -18.33 -7.93 -11.20
N THR A 465 -19.62 -7.72 -10.92
CA THR A 465 -20.07 -6.55 -10.16
C THR A 465 -19.99 -6.85 -8.69
N TRP A 466 -19.38 -5.96 -7.93
CA TRP A 466 -19.28 -6.04 -6.49
C TRP A 466 -20.02 -4.90 -5.81
N TYR A 467 -20.50 -5.21 -4.63
CA TYR A 467 -21.25 -4.32 -3.76
C TYR A 467 -20.58 -4.25 -2.40
N ALA A 468 -20.58 -3.06 -1.81
CA ALA A 468 -20.27 -2.88 -0.39
C ALA A 468 -21.50 -2.30 0.31
N LEU A 469 -21.98 -3.03 1.32
CA LEU A 469 -23.07 -2.61 2.16
C LEU A 469 -22.51 -2.26 3.54
N GLN A 470 -22.55 -0.97 3.87
CA GLN A 470 -22.18 -0.46 5.19
C GLN A 470 -23.44 -0.10 5.98
N ARG A 471 -23.45 -0.47 7.25
CA ARG A 471 -24.57 -0.28 8.16
C ARG A 471 -24.02 0.34 9.44
N ILE A 472 -24.56 1.49 9.80
CA ILE A 472 -24.02 2.35 10.85
C ILE A 472 -25.08 2.51 11.91
N THR A 473 -24.75 2.21 13.17
CA THR A 473 -25.63 2.38 14.32
C THR A 473 -24.85 3.00 15.47
N PRO A 474 -25.46 3.84 16.33
CA PRO A 474 -24.76 4.35 17.51
C PRO A 474 -24.31 3.22 18.42
N ILE A 475 -23.13 3.33 19.04
CA ILE A 475 -22.57 2.25 19.87
C ILE A 475 -23.44 1.92 21.10
N TYR A 476 -24.18 2.92 21.61
CA TYR A 476 -25.09 2.76 22.74
C TYR A 476 -26.38 2.01 22.39
N SER A 477 -26.59 1.71 21.11
CA SER A 477 -27.71 0.86 20.69
C SER A 477 -27.49 -0.55 21.21
N PRO A 478 -28.49 -1.17 21.87
CA PRO A 478 -28.41 -2.57 22.28
C PRO A 478 -28.01 -3.46 21.09
N GLU A 479 -27.12 -4.43 21.31
CA GLU A 479 -26.62 -5.31 20.25
C GLU A 479 -27.76 -6.04 19.50
N SER A 480 -28.83 -6.42 20.22
CA SER A 480 -30.04 -7.00 19.63
C SER A 480 -30.69 -6.07 18.60
N LYS A 481 -30.82 -4.77 18.90
CA LYS A 481 -31.37 -3.79 17.96
C LYS A 481 -30.46 -3.59 16.75
N ALA A 482 -29.15 -3.55 16.95
CA ALA A 482 -28.19 -3.47 15.85
C ALA A 482 -28.23 -4.72 14.96
N TYR A 483 -28.47 -5.89 15.55
CA TYR A 483 -28.65 -7.15 14.82
C TYR A 483 -29.97 -7.20 14.04
N GLU A 484 -31.08 -6.78 14.65
CA GLU A 484 -32.38 -6.65 13.98
C GLU A 484 -32.29 -5.68 12.81
N TRP A 485 -31.61 -4.54 13.00
CA TRP A 485 -31.32 -3.57 11.95
C TRP A 485 -30.55 -4.19 10.77
N ASP A 486 -29.45 -4.88 11.06
CA ASP A 486 -28.65 -5.54 10.03
C ASP A 486 -29.50 -6.58 9.26
N THR A 487 -30.29 -7.38 9.98
CA THR A 487 -31.15 -8.43 9.40
C THR A 487 -32.26 -7.84 8.54
N ALA A 488 -32.89 -6.74 8.98
CA ALA A 488 -33.91 -6.05 8.21
C ALA A 488 -33.35 -5.52 6.88
N ILE A 489 -32.16 -4.92 6.89
CA ILE A 489 -31.48 -4.49 5.65
C ILE A 489 -31.25 -5.69 4.73
N PHE A 490 -30.71 -6.78 5.25
CA PHE A 490 -30.42 -7.95 4.44
C PHE A 490 -31.67 -8.55 3.82
N ALA A 491 -32.76 -8.63 4.58
CA ALA A 491 -34.05 -9.08 4.07
C ALA A 491 -34.58 -8.15 2.97
N ALA A 492 -34.51 -6.83 3.19
CA ALA A 492 -35.04 -5.84 2.25
C ALA A 492 -34.21 -5.71 0.95
N LEU A 493 -32.98 -6.21 0.94
CA LEU A 493 -32.10 -6.28 -0.22
C LEU A 493 -32.01 -7.70 -0.82
N ASP A 494 -32.83 -8.64 -0.32
CA ASP A 494 -32.82 -10.06 -0.73
C ASP A 494 -31.44 -10.74 -0.63
N LEU A 495 -30.63 -10.37 0.37
CA LEU A 495 -29.25 -10.84 0.53
C LEU A 495 -29.10 -12.11 1.37
N MET A 496 -30.17 -12.85 1.65
CA MET A 496 -30.08 -14.02 2.54
C MET A 496 -29.24 -15.16 1.92
N SER A 497 -28.29 -15.72 2.67
CA SER A 497 -27.48 -16.87 2.24
C SER A 497 -28.36 -18.08 1.90
N PRO A 498 -28.03 -18.88 0.86
CA PRO A 498 -28.77 -20.11 0.53
C PRO A 498 -28.96 -21.07 1.73
N GLN A 499 -27.98 -21.15 2.65
CA GLN A 499 -28.09 -21.96 3.88
C GLN A 499 -29.13 -21.44 4.88
N SER A 500 -29.52 -20.18 4.80
CA SER A 500 -30.59 -19.59 5.61
C SER A 500 -31.99 -19.77 4.97
N GLN A 501 -32.06 -19.90 3.65
CA GLN A 501 -33.31 -20.18 2.94
C GLN A 501 -33.79 -21.63 3.16
N GLU A 502 -32.87 -22.60 3.24
CA GLU A 502 -33.21 -24.00 3.55
C GLU A 502 -33.82 -24.15 4.95
N ASN A 503 -33.32 -23.41 5.95
CA ASN A 503 -33.86 -23.44 7.32
C ASN A 503 -35.19 -22.70 7.47
N HIS A 504 -35.53 -21.78 6.57
CA HIS A 504 -36.83 -21.11 6.57
C HIS A 504 -37.93 -21.96 5.93
N HIS A 505 -37.61 -22.77 4.91
CA HIS A 505 -38.58 -23.68 4.30
C HIS A 505 -38.95 -24.89 5.18
N VAL A 506 -38.11 -25.26 6.15
CA VAL A 506 -38.39 -26.39 7.08
C VAL A 506 -39.28 -25.99 8.27
N LYS A 507 -39.54 -24.69 8.50
CA LYS A 507 -40.41 -24.22 9.60
C LYS A 507 -41.85 -23.88 9.19
N THR A 508 -42.21 -24.11 7.94
CA THR A 508 -43.59 -23.96 7.44
C THR A 508 -44.07 -25.25 6.80
N HIS A 509 -44.26 -26.28 7.62
CA HIS A 509 -45.17 -27.40 7.34
C HIS A 509 -45.76 -27.94 8.63
#